data_AF-A0AA45RR07-F1
#
_entry.id   AF-A0AA45RR07-F1
#
_cell.length_a   1.000
_cell.length_b   1.000
_cell.length_c   1.000
_cell.angle_alpha   90.00
_cell.angle_beta   90.00
_cell.angle_gamma   90.00
#
_symmetry.space_group_name_H-M   'P 1'
#
loop_
_entity.id
_entity.type
_entity.pdbx_description
1 polymer ?
#
loop_
_entity_poly.entity_id
_entity_poly.type
_entity_poly.pdbx_seq_one_letter_code
_entity_poly.pdbx_strand_id
1 'polypeptide(L)'
;MSIFNRQTIAAFLLGSTLVVGVGAFAVERHMGGPHAAIDASAHMDRMLKHLYVEVDATDAQKARIEPLVKAAMADIKPMHEQLHQIHQQVMQQMSAATIDRAALEATRAQGVALADQASKRLVQLLADVGDTLTPAQRQKLADHLGQMHERHGHHG
;
A
#
# COMPACT_ATOMS: atom_id res chain seq x y z
N MET A 1 -18.74 -28.65 -9.74
CA MET A 1 -18.91 -27.28 -9.21
C MET A 1 -18.04 -27.13 -7.98
N SER A 2 -16.82 -26.62 -8.15
CA SER A 2 -15.91 -26.26 -7.05
C SER A 2 -15.82 -24.75 -7.05
N ILE A 3 -16.47 -24.10 -6.08
CA ILE A 3 -16.69 -22.65 -6.04
C ILE A 3 -15.81 -21.99 -4.98
N PHE A 4 -14.58 -22.43 -4.71
CA PHE A 4 -13.75 -21.78 -3.68
C PHE A 4 -12.27 -21.80 -4.05
N ASN A 5 -11.83 -20.75 -4.76
CA ASN A 5 -10.43 -20.51 -5.05
C ASN A 5 -9.76 -19.83 -3.84
N ARG A 6 -8.58 -20.33 -3.41
CA ARG A 6 -7.91 -19.99 -2.13
C ARG A 6 -7.31 -18.57 -2.09
N GLN A 7 -7.54 -17.75 -3.11
CA GLN A 7 -6.99 -16.41 -3.24
C GLN A 7 -7.92 -15.29 -2.73
N THR A 8 -9.18 -15.61 -2.42
CA THR A 8 -10.21 -14.57 -2.17
C THR A 8 -10.53 -14.32 -0.68
N ILE A 9 -9.99 -15.12 0.26
CA ILE A 9 -10.30 -14.94 1.69
C ILE A 9 -9.58 -13.72 2.31
N ALA A 10 -8.54 -13.19 1.66
CA ALA A 10 -7.89 -11.95 2.10
C ALA A 10 -8.60 -10.66 1.61
N ALA A 11 -9.66 -10.78 0.80
CA ALA A 11 -10.34 -9.64 0.17
C ALA A 11 -11.57 -9.12 0.92
N PHE A 12 -11.91 -9.66 2.09
CA PHE A 12 -13.19 -9.36 2.76
C PHE A 12 -13.11 -8.55 4.07
N LEU A 13 -11.95 -8.01 4.46
CA LEU A 13 -11.86 -7.15 5.67
C LEU A 13 -11.19 -5.79 5.49
N LEU A 14 -10.71 -5.45 4.29
CA LEU A 14 -10.12 -4.15 4.00
C LEU A 14 -10.70 -3.65 2.67
N GLY A 15 -11.62 -2.70 2.77
CA GLY A 15 -12.38 -2.13 1.66
C GLY A 15 -11.55 -1.95 0.39
N SER A 16 -11.87 -2.77 -0.60
CA SER A 16 -11.39 -2.68 -1.96
C SER A 16 -12.04 -1.48 -2.65
N THR A 17 -11.44 -0.29 -2.55
CA THR A 17 -11.61 0.78 -3.56
C THR A 17 -10.44 1.78 -3.69
N LEU A 18 -9.36 1.69 -2.92
CA LEU A 18 -8.17 2.53 -3.13
C LEU A 18 -6.88 1.71 -3.06
N VAL A 19 -6.68 0.81 -4.04
CA VAL A 19 -5.34 0.28 -4.33
C VAL A 19 -4.60 1.34 -5.15
N VAL A 20 -4.25 2.45 -4.52
CA VAL A 20 -3.22 3.36 -5.00
C VAL A 20 -1.96 3.00 -4.23
N GLY A 21 -1.06 2.24 -4.86
CA GLY A 21 0.31 2.04 -4.37
C GLY A 21 0.62 0.79 -3.53
N VAL A 22 -0.24 -0.23 -3.47
CA VAL A 22 0.09 -1.50 -2.77
C VAL A 22 0.70 -2.57 -3.70
N GLY A 23 0.82 -2.29 -5.00
CA GLY A 23 1.44 -3.19 -6.00
C GLY A 23 2.92 -3.52 -5.75
N ALA A 24 3.57 -2.91 -4.75
CA ALA A 24 4.93 -3.25 -4.32
C ALA A 24 4.99 -4.28 -3.16
N PHE A 25 3.86 -4.65 -2.55
CA PHE A 25 3.84 -5.49 -1.34
C PHE A 25 3.31 -6.91 -1.57
N ALA A 26 3.22 -7.34 -2.84
CA ALA A 26 2.85 -8.72 -3.22
C ALA A 26 4.05 -9.57 -3.66
N VAL A 27 5.25 -9.34 -3.09
CA VAL A 27 6.40 -10.26 -3.22
C VAL A 27 6.76 -10.80 -1.84
N GLU A 28 5.80 -11.45 -1.19
CA GLU A 28 6.10 -12.36 -0.09
C GLU A 28 6.06 -13.80 -0.60
N ARG A 29 7.04 -14.13 -1.46
CA ARG A 29 7.43 -15.52 -1.71
C ARG A 29 8.91 -15.56 -2.07
N HIS A 30 9.71 -15.85 -1.05
CA HIS A 30 11.16 -16.08 -1.04
C HIS A 30 12.06 -14.84 -0.94
N MET A 31 13.07 -14.91 -0.07
CA MET A 31 14.24 -14.03 0.08
C MET A 31 14.23 -13.00 1.23
N GLY A 32 13.99 -13.45 2.46
CA GLY A 32 14.37 -12.71 3.67
C GLY A 32 15.88 -12.79 3.92
N GLY A 33 16.63 -11.80 3.41
CA GLY A 33 18.05 -11.62 3.67
C GLY A 33 18.45 -10.13 3.59
N PRO A 34 19.69 -9.75 3.95
CA PRO A 34 20.18 -8.35 3.99
C PRO A 34 20.03 -7.54 2.68
N HIS A 35 19.63 -8.18 1.59
CA HIS A 35 19.25 -7.54 0.33
C HIS A 35 17.88 -6.82 0.38
N ALA A 36 16.99 -7.14 1.32
CA ALA A 36 15.65 -6.55 1.40
C ALA A 36 15.65 -5.03 1.73
N ALA A 37 16.65 -4.55 2.49
CA ALA A 37 16.76 -3.12 2.82
C ALA A 37 17.36 -2.28 1.68
N ILE A 38 18.30 -2.87 0.91
CA ILE A 38 18.86 -2.25 -0.31
C ILE A 38 17.78 -2.16 -1.41
N ASP A 39 16.86 -3.12 -1.43
CA ASP A 39 15.76 -3.17 -2.38
C ASP A 39 14.73 -2.06 -2.14
N ALA A 40 14.38 -1.76 -0.89
CA ALA A 40 13.36 -0.75 -0.58
C ALA A 40 13.72 0.68 -1.03
N SER A 41 14.97 1.11 -0.85
CA SER A 41 15.41 2.44 -1.30
C SER A 41 15.52 2.51 -2.82
N ALA A 42 16.14 1.51 -3.45
CA ALA A 42 16.24 1.43 -4.91
C ALA A 42 14.86 1.33 -5.58
N HIS A 43 13.91 0.64 -4.95
CA HIS A 43 12.53 0.55 -5.39
C HIS A 43 11.83 1.91 -5.31
N MET A 44 12.00 2.64 -4.21
CA MET A 44 11.46 4.00 -4.06
C MET A 44 12.02 4.96 -5.12
N ASP A 45 13.33 4.92 -5.37
CA ASP A 45 13.96 5.77 -6.38
C ASP A 45 13.42 5.49 -7.79
N ARG A 46 13.16 4.20 -8.12
CA ARG A 46 12.50 3.82 -9.37
C ARG A 46 11.06 4.34 -9.43
N MET A 47 10.29 4.19 -8.35
CA MET A 47 8.91 4.68 -8.30
C MET A 47 8.85 6.20 -8.51
N LEU A 48 9.72 6.95 -7.83
CA LEU A 48 9.83 8.40 -7.98
C LEU A 48 10.23 8.78 -9.41
N LYS A 49 11.20 8.08 -9.99
CA LYS A 49 11.61 8.30 -11.37
C LYS A 49 10.45 8.11 -12.35
N HIS A 50 9.65 7.06 -12.18
CA HIS A 50 8.47 6.82 -13.01
C HIS A 50 7.42 7.92 -12.83
N LEU A 51 7.10 8.30 -11.59
CA LEU A 51 6.18 9.39 -11.28
C LEU A 51 6.61 10.70 -11.94
N TYR A 52 7.89 11.07 -11.81
CA TYR A 52 8.42 12.32 -12.36
C TYR A 52 8.37 12.39 -13.87
N VAL A 53 8.61 11.27 -14.55
CA VAL A 53 8.48 11.19 -16.01
C VAL A 53 7.02 11.35 -16.42
N GLU A 54 6.11 10.69 -15.72
CA GLU A 54 4.69 10.73 -16.08
C GLU A 54 4.05 12.11 -15.94
N VAL A 55 4.39 12.84 -14.87
CA VAL A 55 3.84 14.17 -14.60
C VAL A 55 4.68 15.30 -15.18
N ASP A 56 5.74 14.98 -15.95
CA ASP A 56 6.73 15.94 -16.44
C ASP A 56 7.20 16.91 -15.34
N ALA A 57 7.63 16.36 -14.20
CA ALA A 57 8.04 17.17 -13.05
C ALA A 57 9.32 17.96 -13.36
N THR A 58 9.31 19.26 -13.04
CA THR A 58 10.53 20.10 -13.07
C THR A 58 11.49 19.70 -11.95
N ASP A 59 12.78 20.03 -12.07
CA ASP A 59 13.76 19.68 -11.04
C ASP A 59 13.45 20.32 -9.68
N ALA A 60 12.88 21.53 -9.68
CA ALA A 60 12.40 22.18 -8.48
C ALA A 60 11.24 21.42 -7.82
N GLN A 61 10.35 20.82 -8.61
CA GLN A 61 9.26 19.99 -8.10
C GLN A 61 9.78 18.65 -7.57
N LYS A 62 10.71 18.00 -8.27
CA LYS A 62 11.35 16.76 -7.81
C LYS A 62 12.00 16.93 -6.43
N ALA A 63 12.75 18.02 -6.25
CA ALA A 63 13.41 18.35 -4.99
C ALA A 63 12.42 18.58 -3.83
N ARG A 64 11.19 19.01 -4.12
CA ARG A 64 10.12 19.19 -3.13
C ARG A 64 9.34 17.91 -2.86
N ILE A 65 9.11 17.08 -3.88
CA ILE A 65 8.33 15.83 -3.76
C ILE A 65 9.12 14.73 -3.04
N GLU A 66 10.41 14.60 -3.33
CA GLU A 66 11.26 13.54 -2.76
C GLU A 66 11.20 13.45 -1.22
N PRO A 67 11.38 14.54 -0.44
CA PRO A 67 11.30 14.48 1.01
C PRO A 67 9.88 14.12 1.52
N LEU A 68 8.81 14.53 0.81
CA LEU A 68 7.43 14.19 1.17
C LEU A 68 7.20 12.68 1.08
N VAL A 69 7.65 12.07 -0.02
CA VAL A 69 7.55 10.61 -0.24
C VAL A 69 8.41 9.86 0.76
N LYS A 70 9.64 10.31 1.03
CA LYS A 70 10.51 9.70 2.05
C LYS A 70 9.88 9.72 3.44
N ALA A 71 9.28 10.84 3.84
CA ALA A 71 8.55 10.94 5.10
C ALA A 71 7.38 9.94 5.13
N ALA A 72 6.60 9.85 4.05
CA ALA A 72 5.46 8.93 3.98
C ALA A 72 5.88 7.47 4.10
N MET A 73 6.97 7.09 3.45
CA MET A 73 7.52 5.74 3.54
C MET A 73 8.04 5.44 4.95
N ALA A 74 8.68 6.41 5.61
CA ALA A 74 9.10 6.25 6.99
C ALA A 74 7.90 6.00 7.93
N ASP A 75 6.78 6.71 7.70
CA ASP A 75 5.55 6.56 8.49
C ASP A 75 4.82 5.23 8.20
N ILE A 76 4.81 4.78 6.94
CA ILE A 76 4.11 3.57 6.50
C ILE A 76 4.89 2.29 6.86
N LYS A 77 6.22 2.34 6.89
CA LYS A 77 7.07 1.18 7.20
C LYS A 77 6.67 0.44 8.49
N PRO A 78 6.48 1.09 9.65
CA PRO A 78 6.04 0.39 10.86
C PRO A 78 4.62 -0.18 10.75
N MET A 79 3.74 0.42 9.92
CA MET A 79 2.38 -0.10 9.70
C MET A 79 2.40 -1.45 8.97
N HIS A 80 3.36 -1.66 8.08
CA HIS A 80 3.55 -2.93 7.38
C HIS A 80 3.87 -4.08 8.36
N GLU A 81 4.77 -3.81 9.32
CA GLU A 81 5.09 -4.78 10.38
C GLU A 81 3.85 -5.09 11.25
N GLN A 82 3.07 -4.07 11.61
CA GLN A 82 1.81 -4.26 12.35
C GLN A 82 0.79 -5.10 11.57
N LEU A 83 0.72 -4.94 10.25
CA LEU A 83 -0.16 -5.74 9.40
C LEU A 83 0.24 -7.22 9.42
N HIS A 84 1.55 -7.52 9.35
CA HIS A 84 2.04 -8.91 9.49
C HIS A 84 1.69 -9.51 10.84
N GLN A 85 1.85 -8.74 11.91
CA GLN A 85 1.51 -9.19 13.27
C GLN A 85 0.01 -9.47 13.40
N ILE A 86 -0.86 -8.60 12.86
CA ILE A 86 -2.31 -8.83 12.81
C ILE A 86 -2.63 -10.11 12.04
N HIS A 87 -2.00 -10.34 10.89
CA HIS A 87 -2.19 -11.58 10.12
C HIS A 87 -1.77 -12.82 10.92
N GLN A 88 -0.61 -12.78 11.59
CA GLN A 88 -0.14 -13.86 12.45
C GLN A 88 -1.10 -14.13 13.61
N GLN A 89 -1.63 -13.08 14.25
CA GLN A 89 -2.60 -13.19 15.34
C GLN A 89 -3.88 -13.88 14.86
N VAL A 90 -4.42 -13.50 13.69
CA VAL A 90 -5.61 -14.16 13.12
C VAL A 90 -5.33 -15.65 12.87
N MET A 91 -4.17 -15.99 12.28
CA MET A 91 -3.82 -17.40 12.04
C MET A 91 -3.69 -18.19 13.35
N GLN A 92 -3.07 -17.60 14.37
CA GLN A 92 -2.96 -18.20 15.69
C GLN A 92 -4.33 -18.44 16.31
N GLN A 93 -5.20 -17.42 16.33
CA GLN A 93 -6.55 -17.48 16.87
C GLN A 93 -7.42 -18.53 16.15
N MET A 94 -7.28 -18.66 14.83
CA MET A 94 -7.99 -19.66 14.03
C MET A 94 -7.48 -21.09 14.24
N SER A 95 -6.21 -21.25 14.63
CA SER A 95 -5.60 -22.56 14.91
C SER A 95 -5.79 -23.05 16.35
N ALA A 96 -6.39 -22.22 17.21
CA ALA A 96 -6.66 -22.57 18.61
C ALA A 96 -7.67 -23.72 18.74
N ALA A 97 -7.59 -24.48 19.84
CA ALA A 97 -8.48 -25.60 20.11
C ALA A 97 -9.97 -25.20 20.18
N THR A 98 -10.23 -23.95 20.58
CA THR A 98 -11.56 -23.33 20.53
C THR A 98 -11.46 -21.95 19.92
N ILE A 99 -12.47 -21.57 19.14
CA ILE A 99 -12.51 -20.26 18.48
C ILE A 99 -13.07 -19.22 19.46
N ASP A 100 -12.21 -18.31 19.89
CA ASP A 100 -12.62 -17.11 20.61
C ASP A 100 -13.07 -16.03 19.61
N ARG A 101 -14.39 -15.86 19.51
CA ARG A 101 -15.01 -14.89 18.61
C ARG A 101 -14.72 -13.45 19.03
N ALA A 102 -14.63 -13.17 20.32
CA ALA A 102 -14.37 -11.82 20.82
C ALA A 102 -12.93 -11.40 20.52
N ALA A 103 -11.98 -12.32 20.67
CA ALA A 103 -10.59 -12.08 20.34
C ALA A 103 -10.38 -11.83 18.83
N LEU A 104 -11.04 -12.61 17.96
CA LEU A 104 -11.01 -12.37 16.51
C LEU A 104 -11.59 -11.01 16.13
N GLU A 105 -12.69 -10.60 16.77
CA GLU A 105 -13.32 -9.29 16.53
C GLU A 105 -12.41 -8.14 16.98
N ALA A 106 -11.70 -8.31 18.11
CA ALA A 106 -10.70 -7.34 18.55
C ALA A 106 -9.54 -7.20 17.54
N THR A 107 -9.01 -8.31 17.03
CA THR A 107 -7.96 -8.31 15.98
C THR A 107 -8.46 -7.65 14.69
N ARG A 108 -9.72 -7.90 14.29
CA ARG A 108 -10.35 -7.24 13.14
C ARG A 108 -10.41 -5.72 13.34
N ALA A 109 -10.82 -5.25 14.52
CA ALA A 109 -10.88 -3.83 14.84
C ALA A 109 -9.49 -3.16 14.78
N GLN A 110 -8.44 -3.84 15.23
CA GLN A 110 -7.06 -3.36 15.07
C GLN A 110 -6.67 -3.22 13.59
N GLY A 111 -7.02 -4.20 12.75
CA GLY A 111 -6.82 -4.14 11.31
C GLY A 111 -7.51 -2.94 10.64
N VAL A 112 -8.75 -2.65 11.04
CA VAL A 112 -9.48 -1.47 10.54
C VAL A 112 -8.81 -0.16 10.96
N ALA A 113 -8.39 -0.05 12.22
CA ALA A 113 -7.71 1.15 12.70
C ALA A 113 -6.37 1.39 11.96
N LEU A 114 -5.60 0.32 11.72
CA LEU A 114 -4.37 0.38 10.95
C LEU A 114 -4.61 0.83 9.51
N ALA A 115 -5.67 0.31 8.88
CA ALA A 115 -6.02 0.67 7.52
C ALA A 115 -6.49 2.14 7.40
N ASP A 116 -7.26 2.63 8.37
CA ASP A 116 -7.64 4.05 8.45
C ASP A 116 -6.40 4.94 8.52
N GLN A 117 -5.47 4.63 9.42
CA GLN A 117 -4.22 5.35 9.60
C GLN A 117 -3.38 5.37 8.31
N ALA A 118 -3.23 4.22 7.64
CA ALA A 118 -2.50 4.12 6.39
C ALA A 118 -3.18 4.93 5.27
N SER A 119 -4.51 4.83 5.14
CA SER A 119 -5.26 5.57 4.11
C SER A 119 -5.12 7.08 4.30
N LYS A 120 -5.21 7.55 5.55
CA LYS A 120 -5.05 8.97 5.89
C LYS A 120 -3.67 9.47 5.51
N ARG A 121 -2.62 8.69 5.78
CA ARG A 121 -1.25 9.07 5.47
C ARG A 121 -1.00 9.18 3.96
N LEU A 122 -1.59 8.27 3.18
CA LEU A 122 -1.52 8.28 1.72
C LEU A 122 -2.27 9.49 1.12
N VAL A 123 -3.47 9.79 1.63
CA VAL A 123 -4.24 10.96 1.20
C VAL A 123 -3.49 12.26 1.50
N GLN A 124 -2.85 12.36 2.68
CA GLN A 124 -2.00 13.51 3.01
C GLN A 124 -0.83 13.65 2.03
N LEU A 125 -0.11 12.56 1.72
CA LEU A 125 0.96 12.59 0.72
C LEU A 125 0.45 13.08 -0.65
N LEU A 126 -0.70 12.56 -1.11
CA LEU A 126 -1.28 12.95 -2.39
C LEU A 126 -1.62 14.44 -2.41
N ALA A 127 -2.15 14.99 -1.31
CA ALA A 127 -2.42 16.41 -1.17
C ALA A 127 -1.13 17.24 -1.21
N ASP A 128 -0.11 16.88 -0.42
CA ASP A 128 1.16 17.60 -0.34
C ASP A 128 1.91 17.62 -1.70
N VAL A 129 1.89 16.49 -2.42
CA VAL A 129 2.41 16.40 -3.79
C VAL A 129 1.57 17.24 -4.75
N GLY A 130 0.24 17.18 -4.62
CA GLY A 130 -0.70 17.97 -5.42
C GLY A 130 -0.49 19.48 -5.31
N ASP A 131 -0.13 19.97 -4.12
CA ASP A 131 0.20 21.38 -3.87
C ASP A 131 1.52 21.81 -4.52
N THR A 132 2.41 20.85 -4.81
CA THR A 132 3.68 21.09 -5.52
C THR A 132 3.51 21.09 -7.04
N LEU A 133 2.48 20.41 -7.55
CA LEU A 133 2.23 20.24 -8.98
C LEU A 133 1.31 21.35 -9.53
N THR A 134 1.46 21.65 -10.83
CA THR A 134 0.50 22.50 -11.54
C THR A 134 -0.82 21.75 -11.76
N PRO A 135 -1.95 22.45 -12.01
CA PRO A 135 -3.23 21.80 -12.30
C PRO A 135 -3.15 20.79 -13.45
N ALA A 136 -2.43 21.08 -14.52
CA ALA A 136 -2.26 20.18 -15.65
C ALA A 136 -1.47 18.91 -15.29
N GLN A 137 -0.44 19.03 -14.45
CA GLN A 137 0.34 17.88 -13.97
C GLN A 137 -0.47 17.04 -12.98
N ARG A 138 -1.34 17.64 -12.16
CA ARG A 138 -2.27 16.89 -11.31
C ARG A 138 -3.26 16.08 -12.14
N GLN A 139 -3.71 16.59 -13.29
CA GLN A 139 -4.56 15.83 -14.19
C GLN A 139 -3.82 14.60 -14.73
N LYS A 140 -2.58 14.76 -15.20
CA LYS A 140 -1.73 13.62 -15.63
C LYS A 140 -1.55 12.58 -14.54
N LEU A 141 -1.32 13.05 -13.31
CA LEU A 141 -1.22 12.16 -12.15
C LEU A 141 -2.52 11.38 -11.92
N ALA A 142 -3.67 12.05 -11.96
CA ALA A 142 -4.97 11.40 -11.78
C ALA A 142 -5.25 10.36 -12.89
N ASP A 143 -4.94 10.70 -14.14
CA ASP A 143 -5.11 9.80 -15.29
C ASP A 143 -4.22 8.55 -15.15
N HIS A 144 -2.97 8.72 -14.70
CA HIS A 144 -2.06 7.62 -14.44
C HIS A 144 -2.56 6.68 -13.34
N LEU A 145 -3.06 7.26 -12.24
CA LEU A 145 -3.66 6.50 -11.14
C LEU A 145 -4.91 5.72 -11.59
N GLY A 146 -5.72 6.29 -12.49
CA GLY A 146 -6.85 5.61 -13.11
C GLY A 146 -6.44 4.42 -13.98
N GLN A 147 -5.43 4.58 -14.83
CA GLN A 147 -4.93 3.50 -15.70
C GLN A 147 -4.33 2.32 -14.93
N MET A 148 -3.67 2.60 -13.79
CA MET A 148 -3.18 1.54 -12.90
C MET A 148 -4.33 0.67 -12.35
N HIS A 149 -5.46 1.29 -12.03
CA HIS A 149 -6.65 0.60 -11.53
C HIS A 149 -7.25 -0.33 -12.60
N GLU A 150 -7.35 0.13 -13.84
CA GLU A 150 -7.91 -0.65 -14.96
C GLU A 150 -7.07 -1.88 -15.29
N ARG A 151 -5.73 -1.76 -15.26
CA ARG A 151 -4.82 -2.87 -15.56
C ARG A 151 -4.91 -4.02 -14.56
N HIS A 152 -5.27 -3.75 -13.31
CA HIS A 152 -5.46 -4.80 -12.29
C HIS A 152 -6.84 -5.49 -12.38
N GLY A 153 -7.80 -4.91 -13.11
CA GLY A 153 -9.14 -5.50 -13.31
C GLY A 153 -9.24 -6.56 -14.42
N HIS A 154 -8.20 -6.71 -15.26
CA HIS A 154 -8.20 -7.58 -16.44
C HIS A 154 -7.48 -8.94 -16.25
N HIS A 155 -7.16 -9.34 -15.02
CA HIS A 155 -6.61 -10.66 -14.69
C HIS A 155 -7.62 -11.50 -13.88
N GLY A 156 -8.81 -11.69 -14.46
CA GLY A 156 -9.84 -12.63 -14.00
C GLY A 156 -9.87 -13.88 -14.86
#